data_AF-A0A519KX38-F1
#
_entry.id   AF-A0A519KX38-F1
#
_cell.length_a   1.000
_cell.length_b   1.000
_cell.length_c   1.000
_cell.angle_alpha   90.00
_cell.angle_beta   90.00
_cell.angle_gamma   90.00
#
_symmetry.space_group_name_H-M   'P 1'
#
loop_
_entity.id
_entity.type
_entity.pdbx_description
1 polymer ?
#
loop_
_entity_poly.entity_id
_entity_poly.type
_entity_poly.pdbx_seq_one_letter_code
_entity_poly.pdbx_strand_id
1 'polypeptide(L)'
;EISNTTTTTVKEAGEVKKLAVSVLLDGKWTPAADGKGEPTYTARTSEEIAQIKSLVAAAVGIDETRGDKIEVLNVRFNRDPLAAGGEEAGSSMFNFTKDDAMRGVELLVLLITGVLLIFFVLRPLLKTATTGGPTPGQAQLAGPGVTSLQTTIVGGAGGVPQLGGPPSEMEQRLDIARIEGQVKASSVKKVAEFVEKHPEESTSILRSWVHEG
;
A
#
# COMPACT_ATOMS: atom_id res chain seq x y z
N GLU A 1 90.93 -1.81 0.13
CA GLU A 1 89.85 -2.68 -0.38
C GLU A 1 88.54 -2.12 0.11
N ILE A 2 87.53 -1.96 -0.76
CA ILE A 2 86.24 -1.38 -0.39
C ILE A 2 85.25 -2.53 -0.26
N SER A 3 84.71 -2.70 0.94
CA SER A 3 83.73 -3.75 1.24
C SER A 3 82.39 -3.39 0.60
N ASN A 4 81.82 -4.30 -0.20
CA ASN A 4 80.50 -4.14 -0.80
C ASN A 4 79.59 -5.25 -0.26
N THR A 5 78.51 -4.85 0.42
CA THR A 5 77.46 -5.75 0.90
C THR A 5 76.23 -5.54 0.04
N THR A 6 75.83 -6.56 -0.72
CA THR A 6 74.59 -6.58 -1.49
C THR A 6 73.55 -7.43 -0.76
N THR A 7 72.48 -6.81 -0.27
CA THR A 7 71.36 -7.49 0.37
C THR A 7 70.20 -7.62 -0.60
N THR A 8 69.79 -8.86 -0.90
CA THR A 8 68.61 -9.15 -1.73
C THR A 8 67.47 -9.58 -0.81
N THR A 9 66.40 -8.79 -0.74
CA THR A 9 65.19 -9.11 0.03
C THR A 9 64.09 -9.56 -0.93
N VAL A 10 63.67 -10.81 -0.84
CA VAL A 10 62.53 -11.34 -1.58
C VAL A 10 61.28 -11.11 -0.74
N LYS A 11 60.32 -10.34 -1.26
CA LYS A 11 59.01 -10.15 -0.64
C LYS A 11 58.00 -11.09 -1.27
N GLU A 12 57.27 -11.83 -0.45
CA GLU A 12 56.16 -12.67 -0.91
C GLU A 12 54.94 -11.82 -1.29
N ALA A 13 54.13 -12.30 -2.21
CA ALA A 13 52.91 -11.62 -2.63
C ALA A 13 51.81 -11.78 -1.55
N GLY A 14 51.08 -10.70 -1.28
CA GLY A 14 49.97 -10.70 -0.30
C GLY A 14 50.21 -9.88 0.97
N GLU A 15 51.34 -9.17 1.08
CA GLU A 15 51.60 -8.24 2.20
C GLU A 15 50.52 -7.15 2.25
N VAL A 16 49.83 -7.05 3.39
CA VAL A 16 48.88 -5.98 3.67
C VAL A 16 49.67 -4.68 3.84
N LYS A 17 49.38 -3.68 3.02
CA LYS A 17 50.05 -2.36 3.07
C LYS A 17 49.45 -1.40 4.07
N LYS A 18 48.13 -1.50 4.30
CA LYS A 18 47.37 -0.59 5.17
C LYS A 18 46.00 -1.18 5.49
N LEU A 19 45.57 -1.04 6.74
CA LEU A 19 44.23 -1.33 7.20
C LEU A 19 43.52 -0.05 7.67
N ALA A 20 42.24 0.06 7.33
CA ALA A 20 41.36 1.11 7.82
C ALA A 20 40.08 0.48 8.32
N VAL A 21 39.79 0.64 9.61
CA VAL A 21 38.66 0.01 10.28
C VAL A 21 37.81 1.07 10.94
N SER A 22 36.51 1.08 10.62
CA SER A 22 35.53 1.97 11.23
C SER A 22 34.43 1.14 11.87
N VAL A 23 34.17 1.36 13.14
CA VAL A 23 33.18 0.62 13.92
C VAL A 23 32.15 1.58 14.47
N LEU A 24 30.87 1.32 14.18
CA LEU A 24 29.76 2.05 14.76
C LEU A 24 29.11 1.20 15.84
N LEU A 25 28.90 1.80 17.00
CA LEU A 25 28.31 1.15 18.16
C LEU A 25 26.96 1.79 18.48
N ASP A 26 25.93 0.97 18.67
CA ASP A 26 24.67 1.46 19.25
C ASP A 26 24.82 1.72 20.75
N GLY A 27 23.86 2.40 21.37
CA GLY A 27 23.78 2.50 22.83
C GLY A 27 23.23 1.22 23.49
N LYS A 28 23.11 1.28 24.80
CA LYS A 28 22.36 0.31 25.61
C LYS A 28 20.90 0.71 25.64
N TRP A 29 20.03 -0.26 25.47
CA TRP A 29 18.59 -0.08 25.59
C TRP A 29 18.10 -0.84 26.81
N THR A 30 17.45 -0.15 27.73
CA THR A 30 16.79 -0.79 28.87
C THR A 30 15.29 -0.88 28.58
N PRO A 31 14.68 -2.07 28.66
CA PRO A 31 13.24 -2.22 28.48
C PRO A 31 12.51 -1.46 29.59
N ALA A 32 11.31 -0.95 29.28
CA ALA A 32 10.48 -0.26 30.26
C ALA A 32 10.12 -1.22 31.42
N ALA A 33 10.21 -0.72 32.65
CA ALA A 33 10.04 -1.52 33.87
C ALA A 33 8.69 -2.26 33.95
N ASP A 34 7.66 -1.76 33.26
CA ASP A 34 6.31 -2.34 33.27
C ASP A 34 5.92 -3.02 31.94
N GLY A 35 6.86 -3.21 31.01
CA GLY A 35 6.59 -3.77 29.68
C GLY A 35 5.65 -2.93 28.79
N LYS A 36 5.21 -1.77 29.30
CA LYS A 36 4.35 -0.79 28.64
C LYS A 36 5.05 0.56 28.65
N GLY A 37 5.96 0.76 27.71
CA GLY A 37 6.68 2.02 27.55
C GLY A 37 7.79 1.93 26.52
N GLU A 38 8.22 3.09 26.03
CA GLU A 38 9.35 3.20 25.11
C GLU A 38 10.64 2.76 25.82
N PRO A 39 11.50 1.95 25.18
CA PRO A 39 12.77 1.55 25.75
C PRO A 39 13.66 2.79 25.94
N THR A 40 14.36 2.84 27.08
CA THR A 40 15.23 3.97 27.39
C THR A 40 16.60 3.76 26.76
N TYR A 41 17.02 4.73 25.95
CA TYR A 41 18.34 4.73 25.32
C TYR A 41 19.39 5.34 26.25
N THR A 42 20.49 4.62 26.45
CA THR A 42 21.67 5.10 27.17
C THR A 42 22.89 4.94 26.28
N ALA A 43 23.58 6.04 25.98
CA ALA A 43 24.84 5.97 25.23
C ALA A 43 25.90 5.18 26.02
N ARG A 44 26.79 4.47 25.32
CA ARG A 44 27.92 3.78 25.96
C ARG A 44 28.92 4.79 26.53
N THR A 45 29.58 4.42 27.63
CA THR A 45 30.57 5.32 28.26
C THR A 45 31.88 5.34 27.46
N SER A 46 32.71 6.35 27.69
CA SER A 46 34.03 6.48 27.06
C SER A 46 34.94 5.29 27.33
N GLU A 47 34.86 4.72 28.54
CA GLU A 47 35.68 3.60 28.96
C GLU A 47 35.31 2.33 28.19
N GLU A 48 34.00 2.08 28.00
CA GLU A 48 33.50 0.95 27.22
C GLU A 48 33.93 1.05 25.75
N ILE A 49 33.83 2.25 25.17
CA ILE A 49 34.27 2.50 23.80
C ILE A 49 35.78 2.26 23.66
N ALA A 50 36.58 2.70 24.63
CA ALA A 50 38.02 2.47 24.64
C ALA A 50 38.39 0.97 24.74
N GLN A 51 37.69 0.21 25.58
CA GLN A 51 37.86 -1.24 25.69
C GLN A 51 37.52 -1.95 24.38
N ILE A 52 36.39 -1.59 23.76
CA ILE A 52 35.98 -2.15 22.46
C ILE A 52 37.00 -1.80 21.38
N LYS A 53 37.50 -0.56 21.35
CA LYS A 53 38.55 -0.15 20.41
C LYS A 53 39.81 -1.01 20.55
N SER A 54 40.25 -1.27 21.78
CA SER A 54 41.39 -2.15 22.06
C SER A 54 41.16 -3.59 21.57
N LEU A 55 39.98 -4.14 21.86
CA LEU A 55 39.62 -5.50 21.44
C LEU A 55 39.58 -5.64 19.91
N VAL A 56 38.98 -4.66 19.22
CA VAL A 56 38.92 -4.65 17.76
C VAL A 56 40.32 -4.47 17.16
N ALA A 57 41.14 -3.59 17.72
CA ALA A 57 42.52 -3.40 17.26
C ALA A 57 43.35 -4.69 17.35
N ALA A 58 43.21 -5.42 18.46
CA ALA A 58 43.86 -6.72 18.65
C ALA A 58 43.32 -7.80 17.71
N ALA A 59 42.00 -7.86 17.51
CA ALA A 59 41.37 -8.87 16.64
C ALA A 59 41.73 -8.68 15.16
N VAL A 60 41.87 -7.44 14.70
CA VAL A 60 42.21 -7.13 13.30
C VAL A 60 43.72 -7.07 13.07
N GLY A 61 44.53 -6.95 14.13
CA GLY A 61 45.98 -6.84 14.02
C GLY A 61 46.42 -5.48 13.47
N ILE A 62 45.83 -4.40 14.00
CA ILE A 62 46.18 -3.02 13.65
C ILE A 62 47.63 -2.73 14.01
N ASP A 63 48.37 -2.21 13.05
CA ASP A 63 49.77 -1.82 13.20
C ASP A 63 49.96 -0.34 12.85
N GLU A 64 50.34 0.47 13.84
CA GLU A 64 50.59 1.90 13.66
C GLU A 64 51.80 2.17 12.76
N THR A 65 52.79 1.29 12.75
CA THR A 65 53.99 1.42 11.90
C THR A 65 53.68 1.16 10.43
N ARG A 66 52.68 0.31 10.15
CA ARG A 66 52.10 0.11 8.82
C ARG A 66 51.22 1.30 8.37
N GLY A 67 50.87 2.20 9.29
CA GLY A 67 50.00 3.35 9.03
C GLY A 67 48.50 3.01 9.06
N ASP A 68 48.14 1.96 9.81
CA ASP A 68 46.76 1.55 9.98
C ASP A 68 45.96 2.55 10.81
N LYS A 69 44.64 2.59 10.57
CA LYS A 69 43.72 3.47 11.30
C LYS A 69 42.51 2.72 11.82
N ILE A 70 42.11 3.05 13.05
CA ILE A 70 40.90 2.54 13.67
C ILE A 70 40.10 3.67 14.32
N GLU A 71 38.82 3.76 13.96
CA GLU A 71 37.86 4.70 14.55
C GLU A 71 36.63 3.96 15.08
N VAL A 72 36.18 4.34 16.27
CA VAL A 72 35.01 3.77 16.93
C VAL A 72 34.11 4.91 17.38
N LEU A 73 32.87 4.92 16.90
CA LEU A 73 31.89 5.96 17.22
C LEU A 73 30.62 5.33 17.77
N ASN A 74 30.06 5.94 18.83
CA ASN A 74 28.75 5.57 19.33
C ASN A 74 27.68 6.43 18.64
N VAL A 75 26.78 5.80 17.88
CA VAL A 75 25.64 6.49 17.25
C VAL A 75 24.37 5.73 17.59
N ARG A 76 23.26 6.47 17.80
CA ARG A 76 21.96 5.84 18.06
C ARG A 76 21.43 5.25 16.76
N PHE A 77 21.29 3.94 16.70
CA PHE A 77 20.70 3.30 15.52
C PHE A 77 19.20 3.55 15.49
N ASN A 78 18.66 3.77 14.29
CA ASN A 78 17.21 3.85 14.11
C ASN A 78 16.64 2.44 14.18
N ARG A 79 16.19 2.04 15.36
CA ARG A 79 15.49 0.76 15.54
C ARG A 79 14.01 1.08 15.42
N ASP A 80 13.39 0.61 14.34
CA ASP A 80 11.94 0.50 14.34
C ASP A 80 11.57 -0.39 15.53
N PRO A 81 10.73 0.05 16.47
CA PRO A 81 10.28 -0.81 17.57
C PRO A 81 9.67 -2.13 17.06
N LEU A 82 9.23 -2.21 15.79
CA LEU A 82 8.82 -3.45 15.12
C LEU A 82 9.99 -4.38 14.75
N ALA A 83 11.21 -3.86 14.55
CA ALA A 83 12.40 -4.61 14.17
C ALA A 83 13.31 -4.97 15.37
N ALA A 84 13.03 -4.45 16.56
CA ALA A 84 13.74 -4.82 17.80
C ALA A 84 13.32 -6.18 18.37
N GLY A 85 12.36 -6.87 17.74
CA GLY A 85 12.08 -8.28 17.94
C GLY A 85 12.93 -9.13 17.00
N GLY A 86 14.25 -9.13 17.19
CA GLY A 86 15.10 -10.11 16.55
C GLY A 86 14.69 -11.49 17.03
N GLU A 87 14.29 -12.36 16.09
CA GLU A 87 14.22 -13.84 16.12
C GLU A 87 14.32 -14.57 17.48
N GLU A 88 13.67 -14.08 18.54
CA GLU A 88 13.35 -14.89 19.70
C GLU A 88 12.06 -15.62 19.37
N ALA A 89 12.25 -16.85 18.91
CA ALA A 89 11.27 -17.90 18.81
C ALA A 89 10.48 -18.01 20.13
N GLY A 90 9.35 -17.31 20.21
CA GLY A 90 8.51 -17.28 21.40
C GLY A 90 7.14 -16.66 21.14
N SER A 91 6.28 -17.38 20.40
CA SER A 91 4.82 -17.17 20.38
C SER A 91 4.31 -15.79 19.95
N SER A 92 4.66 -15.35 18.73
CA SER A 92 3.99 -14.23 18.05
C SER A 92 2.72 -14.67 17.32
N MET A 93 1.75 -15.22 18.07
CA MET A 93 0.41 -15.57 17.55
C MET A 93 -0.71 -14.78 18.24
N PHE A 94 -0.40 -14.08 19.34
CA PHE A 94 -1.41 -13.38 20.15
C PHE A 94 -1.02 -11.95 20.56
N ASN A 95 0.14 -11.43 20.12
CA ASN A 95 0.51 -10.03 20.35
C ASN A 95 -0.03 -9.14 19.22
N PHE A 96 -1.34 -8.88 19.28
CA PHE A 96 -1.98 -7.92 18.37
C PHE A 96 -1.58 -6.49 18.79
N THR A 97 -0.54 -5.96 18.16
CA THR A 97 -0.23 -4.53 18.22
C THR A 97 -1.38 -3.73 17.59
N LYS A 98 -1.59 -2.48 18.01
CA LYS A 98 -2.63 -1.60 17.47
C LYS A 98 -2.61 -1.50 15.94
N ASP A 99 -1.42 -1.56 15.35
CA ASP A 99 -1.23 -1.56 13.90
C ASP A 99 -1.69 -2.86 13.23
N ASP A 100 -1.57 -4.00 13.92
CA ASP A 100 -2.06 -5.29 13.42
C ASP A 100 -3.60 -5.35 13.51
N ALA A 101 -4.19 -4.75 14.54
CA ALA A 101 -5.64 -4.55 14.60
C ALA A 101 -6.14 -3.62 13.48
N MET A 102 -5.41 -2.54 13.18
CA MET A 102 -5.77 -1.62 12.10
C MET A 102 -5.70 -2.30 10.73
N ARG A 103 -4.62 -3.06 10.46
CA ARG A 103 -4.49 -3.89 9.27
C ARG A 103 -5.55 -4.98 9.22
N GLY A 104 -5.89 -5.58 10.35
CA GLY A 104 -6.98 -6.55 10.47
C GLY A 104 -8.33 -5.95 10.10
N VAL A 105 -8.62 -4.72 10.55
CA VAL A 105 -9.85 -3.98 10.17
C VAL A 105 -9.86 -3.66 8.67
N GLU A 106 -8.73 -3.21 8.11
CA GLU A 106 -8.61 -2.96 6.67
C GLU A 106 -8.89 -4.23 5.85
N LEU A 107 -8.27 -5.35 6.22
CA LEU A 107 -8.50 -6.64 5.58
C LEU A 107 -9.95 -7.12 5.75
N LEU A 108 -10.57 -6.87 6.91
CA LEU A 108 -11.97 -7.20 7.18
C LEU A 108 -12.90 -6.37 6.27
N VAL A 109 -12.66 -5.07 6.14
CA VAL A 109 -13.42 -4.19 5.25
C VAL A 109 -13.27 -4.63 3.79
N LEU A 110 -12.05 -4.98 3.36
CA LEU A 110 -11.79 -5.49 2.02
C LEU A 110 -12.52 -6.83 1.78
N LEU A 111 -12.50 -7.74 2.75
CA LEU A 111 -13.24 -9.01 2.71
C LEU A 111 -14.75 -8.75 2.56
N ILE A 112 -15.33 -7.93 3.45
CA ILE A 112 -16.76 -7.60 3.41
C ILE A 112 -17.13 -6.98 2.07
N THR A 113 -16.33 -6.03 1.58
CA THR A 113 -16.56 -5.39 0.29
C THR A 113 -16.54 -6.42 -0.84
N GLY A 114 -15.56 -7.33 -0.86
CA GLY A 114 -15.50 -8.43 -1.82
C GLY A 114 -16.72 -9.35 -1.76
N VAL A 115 -17.16 -9.73 -0.57
CA VAL A 115 -18.37 -10.55 -0.37
C VAL A 115 -19.61 -9.82 -0.86
N LEU A 116 -19.77 -8.54 -0.50
CA LEU A 116 -20.89 -7.73 -0.97
C LEU A 116 -20.91 -7.61 -2.49
N LEU A 117 -19.77 -7.38 -3.16
CA LEU A 117 -19.70 -7.36 -4.62
C LEU A 117 -20.09 -8.73 -5.23
N ILE A 118 -19.65 -9.84 -4.64
CA ILE A 118 -20.05 -11.17 -5.11
C ILE A 118 -21.56 -11.36 -4.98
N PHE A 119 -22.16 -10.99 -3.84
CA PHE A 119 -23.59 -11.20 -3.60
C PHE A 119 -24.49 -10.23 -4.36
N PHE A 120 -24.12 -8.95 -4.45
CA PHE A 120 -24.95 -7.88 -5.02
C PHE A 120 -24.67 -7.59 -6.50
N VAL A 121 -23.50 -7.94 -7.02
CA VAL A 121 -23.16 -7.68 -8.43
C VAL A 121 -23.02 -8.99 -9.18
N LEU A 122 -22.13 -9.87 -8.73
CA LEU A 122 -21.82 -11.09 -9.48
C LEU A 122 -23.00 -12.08 -9.46
N ARG A 123 -23.65 -12.27 -8.30
CA ARG A 123 -24.81 -13.17 -8.16
C ARG A 123 -26.01 -12.77 -9.03
N PRO A 124 -26.47 -11.49 -9.07
CA PRO A 124 -27.56 -11.11 -9.96
C PRO A 124 -27.17 -11.19 -11.44
N LEU A 125 -25.93 -10.87 -11.83
CA LEU A 125 -25.49 -11.03 -13.22
C LEU A 125 -25.46 -12.50 -13.66
N LEU A 126 -25.01 -13.40 -12.77
CA LEU A 126 -25.07 -14.85 -13.03
C LEU A 126 -26.51 -15.34 -13.08
N LYS A 127 -27.40 -14.83 -12.22
CA LYS A 127 -28.83 -15.17 -12.29
C LYS A 127 -29.46 -14.65 -13.57
N THR A 128 -29.23 -13.42 -14.00
CA THR A 128 -29.78 -12.90 -15.28
C THR A 128 -29.17 -13.54 -16.52
N ALA A 129 -27.95 -14.08 -16.42
CA ALA A 129 -27.32 -14.84 -17.51
C ALA A 129 -27.77 -16.32 -17.57
N THR A 130 -28.10 -16.94 -16.42
CA THR A 130 -28.52 -18.35 -16.33
C THR A 130 -30.03 -18.56 -16.31
N THR A 131 -30.79 -17.60 -15.77
CA THR A 131 -32.23 -17.49 -16.00
C THR A 131 -32.40 -16.51 -17.14
N GLY A 132 -32.60 -17.06 -18.34
CA GLY A 132 -32.93 -16.27 -19.53
C GLY A 132 -33.99 -15.22 -19.22
N GLY A 133 -33.86 -14.05 -19.86
CA GLY A 133 -34.70 -12.88 -19.65
C GLY A 133 -36.20 -13.17 -19.55
N PRO A 134 -36.98 -12.25 -18.95
CA PRO A 134 -38.32 -12.52 -18.43
C PRO A 134 -39.20 -13.12 -19.51
N THR A 135 -39.47 -14.42 -19.39
CA THR A 135 -40.59 -15.05 -20.10
C THR A 135 -41.84 -14.60 -19.33
N PRO A 136 -42.72 -13.76 -19.91
CA PRO A 136 -43.92 -13.36 -19.23
C PRO A 136 -44.87 -14.54 -19.22
N GLY A 137 -45.02 -15.17 -18.06
CA GLY A 137 -46.06 -16.16 -17.83
C GLY A 137 -45.53 -17.44 -17.20
N GLN A 138 -45.50 -17.45 -15.87
CA GLN A 138 -45.92 -18.58 -15.03
C GLN A 138 -45.74 -18.21 -13.55
N ALA A 139 -46.70 -17.44 -13.03
CA ALA A 139 -47.03 -17.50 -11.62
C ALA A 139 -48.22 -18.47 -11.49
N GLN A 140 -47.94 -19.76 -11.30
CA GLN A 140 -48.94 -20.71 -10.86
C GLN A 140 -48.95 -20.75 -9.34
N LEU A 141 -50.13 -20.37 -8.85
CA LEU A 141 -50.53 -20.16 -7.48
C LEU A 141 -50.91 -21.52 -6.86
N ALA A 142 -50.36 -21.84 -5.69
CA ALA A 142 -50.95 -22.79 -4.76
C ALA A 142 -51.87 -22.00 -3.80
N GLY A 143 -53.15 -22.37 -3.74
CA GLY A 143 -54.22 -21.68 -2.99
C GLY A 143 -54.19 -21.92 -1.47
N PRO A 144 -55.33 -21.84 -0.73
CA PRO A 144 -56.72 -21.66 -1.17
C PRO A 144 -57.51 -20.58 -0.39
N GLY A 145 -58.69 -20.19 -0.91
CA GLY A 145 -59.65 -19.40 -0.14
C GLY A 145 -60.66 -18.68 -1.02
N VAL A 146 -61.77 -19.36 -1.30
CA VAL A 146 -62.94 -18.78 -1.97
C VAL A 146 -63.62 -17.74 -1.07
N THR A 147 -63.80 -16.51 -1.54
CA THR A 147 -65.03 -15.75 -1.24
C THR A 147 -65.27 -14.72 -2.36
N SER A 148 -66.52 -14.76 -2.83
CA SER A 148 -67.15 -14.01 -3.92
C SER A 148 -66.93 -12.50 -3.93
N LEU A 149 -66.90 -11.92 -5.14
CA LEU A 149 -67.54 -10.63 -5.39
C LEU A 149 -68.21 -10.63 -6.77
N GLN A 150 -69.52 -10.43 -6.69
CA GLN A 150 -70.51 -10.44 -7.76
C GLN A 150 -70.20 -9.37 -8.81
N THR A 151 -70.25 -9.76 -10.07
CA THR A 151 -70.28 -8.88 -11.24
C THR A 151 -71.54 -8.01 -11.23
N THR A 152 -71.37 -6.69 -11.21
CA THR A 152 -72.38 -5.74 -11.71
C THR A 152 -71.82 -5.07 -12.95
N ILE A 153 -72.41 -5.42 -14.09
CA ILE A 153 -72.19 -4.77 -15.37
C ILE A 153 -73.24 -3.66 -15.47
N VAL A 154 -72.79 -2.40 -15.46
CA VAL A 154 -73.58 -1.29 -16.02
C VAL A 154 -72.65 -0.55 -16.97
N GLY A 155 -72.76 -0.92 -18.24
CA GLY A 155 -72.34 -0.06 -19.35
C GLY A 155 -73.45 0.95 -19.64
N GLY A 156 -73.08 2.20 -19.85
CA GLY A 156 -73.99 3.28 -20.21
C GLY A 156 -73.21 4.50 -20.66
N ALA A 157 -73.17 4.68 -21.99
CA ALA A 157 -72.43 5.65 -22.78
C ALA A 157 -72.52 7.14 -22.36
N GLY A 158 -71.43 7.86 -22.66
CA GLY A 158 -71.50 9.19 -23.27
C GLY A 158 -71.06 10.38 -22.41
N GLY A 159 -69.84 10.87 -22.65
CA GLY A 159 -69.41 12.20 -22.21
C GLY A 159 -67.88 12.37 -22.18
N VAL A 160 -67.33 13.06 -23.16
CA VAL A 160 -65.90 13.49 -23.25
C VAL A 160 -65.55 14.45 -22.08
N PRO A 161 -64.30 14.54 -21.60
CA PRO A 161 -63.27 15.31 -22.33
C PRO A 161 -61.81 14.80 -22.21
N GLN A 162 -61.04 15.08 -23.27
CA GLN A 162 -59.65 15.56 -23.25
C GLN A 162 -58.68 15.05 -22.16
N LEU A 163 -57.71 14.23 -22.56
CA LEU A 163 -56.42 14.12 -21.87
C LEU A 163 -55.31 14.62 -22.80
N GLY A 164 -54.76 15.79 -22.47
CA GLY A 164 -53.37 16.09 -22.79
C GLY A 164 -52.50 15.03 -22.12
N GLY A 165 -51.85 14.20 -22.94
CA GLY A 165 -50.95 13.18 -22.46
C GLY A 165 -49.63 13.82 -22.01
N PRO A 166 -49.13 13.52 -20.80
CA PRO A 166 -47.77 13.91 -20.40
C PRO A 166 -46.74 13.18 -21.29
N PRO A 167 -45.57 13.80 -21.55
CA PRO A 167 -44.55 13.21 -22.40
C PRO A 167 -44.07 11.89 -21.81
N SER A 168 -43.95 10.89 -22.68
CA SER A 168 -43.46 9.56 -22.33
C SER A 168 -41.99 9.62 -21.89
N GLU A 169 -41.66 8.91 -20.82
CA GLU A 169 -40.31 8.77 -20.24
C GLU A 169 -39.21 8.37 -21.25
N MET A 170 -39.59 7.91 -22.44
CA MET A 170 -38.68 7.57 -23.52
C MET A 170 -38.03 8.80 -24.17
N GLU A 171 -38.73 9.93 -24.27
CA GLU A 171 -38.16 11.19 -24.77
C GLU A 171 -37.15 11.78 -23.78
N GLN A 172 -37.41 11.67 -22.48
CA GLN A 172 -36.48 12.11 -21.43
C GLN A 172 -35.18 11.30 -21.43
N ARG A 173 -35.26 9.99 -21.67
CA ARG A 173 -34.07 9.11 -21.75
C ARG A 173 -33.23 9.39 -23.01
N LEU A 174 -33.87 9.80 -24.10
CA LEU A 174 -33.20 10.14 -25.36
C LEU A 174 -32.47 11.50 -25.28
N ASP A 175 -33.06 12.49 -24.62
CA ASP A 175 -32.42 13.79 -24.38
C ASP A 175 -31.20 13.67 -23.46
N ILE A 176 -31.28 12.84 -22.40
CA ILE A 176 -30.16 12.61 -21.46
C ILE A 176 -28.96 11.94 -22.18
N ALA A 177 -29.21 10.93 -23.02
CA ALA A 177 -28.15 10.25 -23.77
C ALA A 177 -27.46 11.17 -24.80
N ARG A 178 -28.21 12.12 -25.40
CA ARG A 178 -27.66 13.09 -26.36
C ARG A 178 -26.79 14.14 -25.67
N ILE A 179 -27.15 14.56 -24.45
CA ILE A 179 -26.38 15.50 -23.64
C ILE A 179 -25.08 14.84 -23.15
N GLU A 180 -25.12 13.58 -22.73
CA GLU A 180 -23.92 12.83 -22.32
C GLU A 180 -22.88 12.64 -23.45
N GLY A 181 -23.35 12.49 -24.70
CA GLY A 181 -22.49 12.42 -25.87
C GLY A 181 -21.76 13.74 -26.16
N GLN A 182 -22.43 14.88 -25.96
CA GLN A 182 -21.84 16.20 -26.20
C GLN A 182 -20.87 16.64 -25.09
N VAL A 183 -21.11 16.26 -23.83
CA VAL A 183 -20.20 16.59 -22.72
C VAL A 183 -18.91 15.78 -22.78
N LYS A 184 -18.96 14.50 -23.20
CA LYS A 184 -17.74 13.70 -23.41
C LYS A 184 -16.86 14.27 -24.54
N ALA A 185 -17.48 14.69 -25.64
CA ALA A 185 -16.76 15.34 -26.74
C ALA A 185 -16.17 16.71 -26.34
N SER A 186 -16.89 17.48 -25.51
CA SER A 186 -16.43 18.80 -25.03
C SER A 186 -15.28 18.69 -24.03
N SER A 187 -15.29 17.67 -23.16
CA SER A 187 -14.19 17.40 -22.23
C SER A 187 -12.90 17.00 -22.96
N VAL A 188 -13.00 16.16 -24.00
CA VAL A 188 -11.84 15.78 -24.82
C VAL A 188 -11.28 17.00 -25.58
N LYS A 189 -12.16 17.83 -26.16
CA LYS A 189 -11.74 19.06 -26.84
C LYS A 189 -11.07 20.06 -25.89
N LYS A 190 -11.54 20.17 -24.65
CA LYS A 190 -10.97 21.08 -23.65
C LYS A 190 -9.60 20.63 -23.16
N VAL A 191 -9.37 19.32 -23.05
CA VAL A 191 -8.04 18.76 -22.76
C VAL A 191 -7.09 19.01 -23.94
N ALA A 192 -7.53 18.80 -25.18
CA ALA A 192 -6.73 19.08 -26.36
C ALA A 192 -6.34 20.57 -26.48
N GLU A 193 -7.29 21.48 -26.25
CA GLU A 193 -7.05 22.93 -26.28
C GLU A 193 -6.14 23.40 -25.14
N PHE A 194 -6.19 22.76 -23.97
CA PHE A 194 -5.30 23.04 -22.85
C PHE A 194 -3.85 22.64 -23.17
N VAL A 195 -3.64 21.46 -23.76
CA VAL A 195 -2.31 20.97 -24.19
C VAL A 195 -1.71 21.86 -25.29
N GLU A 196 -2.54 22.36 -26.21
CA GLU A 196 -2.10 23.22 -27.31
C GLU A 196 -1.73 24.64 -26.86
N LYS A 197 -2.44 25.19 -25.86
CA LYS A 197 -2.16 26.53 -25.32
C LYS A 197 -1.04 26.57 -24.30
N HIS A 198 -0.76 25.45 -23.63
CA HIS A 198 0.23 25.35 -22.54
C HIS A 198 1.19 24.15 -22.73
N PRO A 199 2.04 24.16 -23.79
CA PRO A 199 2.97 23.07 -24.06
C PRO A 199 4.07 22.95 -22.99
N GLU A 200 4.50 24.07 -22.41
CA GLU A 200 5.50 24.10 -21.32
C GLU A 200 4.99 23.46 -20.02
N GLU A 201 3.73 23.67 -19.66
CA GLU A 201 3.12 23.06 -18.47
C GLU A 201 2.91 21.55 -18.65
N SER A 202 2.43 21.16 -19.84
CA SER A 202 2.22 19.76 -20.20
C SER A 202 3.53 18.95 -20.17
N THR A 203 4.64 19.54 -20.63
CA THR A 203 5.96 18.91 -20.60
C THR A 203 6.59 18.87 -19.20
N SER A 204 6.28 19.83 -18.33
CA SER A 204 6.70 19.83 -16.91
C SER A 204 6.12 18.64 -16.15
N ILE A 205 4.82 18.33 -16.35
CA ILE A 205 4.16 17.19 -15.71
C ILE A 205 4.76 15.87 -16.20
N LEU A 206 4.99 15.72 -17.51
CA LEU A 206 5.65 14.52 -18.06
C LEU A 206 7.05 14.33 -17.48
N ARG A 207 7.81 15.42 -17.29
CA ARG A 207 9.14 15.36 -16.69
C ARG A 207 9.09 15.02 -15.19
N SER A 208 8.09 15.52 -14.45
CA SER A 208 7.84 15.13 -13.05
C SER A 208 7.58 13.63 -12.93
N TRP A 209 6.73 13.04 -13.78
CA TRP A 209 6.46 11.61 -13.74
C TRP A 209 7.64 10.74 -14.17
N VAL A 210 8.49 11.23 -15.08
CA VAL A 210 9.73 10.54 -15.47
C VAL A 210 10.79 10.62 -14.37
N HIS A 211 10.77 11.65 -13.52
CA HIS A 211 11.71 11.78 -12.40
C HIS A 211 11.22 11.08 -11.12
N GLU A 212 9.91 10.89 -10.97
CA GLU A 212 9.28 10.31 -9.78
C GLU A 212 8.99 8.80 -9.91
N GLY A 213 9.22 8.21 -11.10
CA GLY A 213 9.28 6.76 -11.33
C GLY A 213 10.71 6.27 -11.54
#